data_AF-A0A520NME6-F1
#
_entry.id   AF-A0A520NME6-F1
#
_cell.length_a   1.000
_cell.length_b   1.000
_cell.length_c   1.000
_cell.angle_alpha   90.00
_cell.angle_beta   90.00
_cell.angle_gamma   90.00
#
_symmetry.space_group_name_H-M   'P 1'
#
loop_
_entity.id
_entity.type
_entity.pdbx_description
1 polymer ?
#
loop_
_entity_poly.entity_id
_entity_poly.type
_entity_poly.pdbx_seq_one_letter_code
_entity_poly.pdbx_strand_id
1 'polypeptide(L)'
;MSNTMNTAADRDRRQQIGATRGRDLYWGITIGVFSNIATLAILSMDSGLDLAISAMILGTLVFVLVNSFDCMDDLKANAHDMDDDEAQTHFGQKFAKAPWGMFKSLIALIFGLTALSQLVVIWG
;
A
#
# COMPACT_ATOMS: atom_id res chain seq x y z
N MET A 1 33.57 12.00 1.20
CA MET A 1 32.60 13.11 1.31
C MET A 1 32.18 13.19 2.77
N SER A 2 32.18 14.38 3.38
CA SER A 2 31.61 14.57 4.71
C SER A 2 30.13 14.15 4.67
N ASN A 3 29.66 13.41 5.68
CA ASN A 3 28.26 12.99 5.83
C ASN A 3 27.38 14.22 6.16
N THR A 4 27.12 15.07 5.17
CA THR A 4 26.37 16.31 5.37
C THR A 4 24.88 16.09 5.66
N MET A 5 24.34 14.87 5.47
CA MET A 5 22.92 14.52 5.66
C MET A 5 22.70 13.22 6.47
N ASN A 6 23.43 13.03 7.57
CA ASN A 6 23.20 11.91 8.51
C ASN A 6 23.33 12.35 9.98
N THR A 7 22.89 13.58 10.26
CA THR A 7 22.81 14.06 11.64
C THR A 7 21.71 13.32 12.41
N ALA A 8 21.68 13.43 13.73
CA ALA A 8 20.60 12.86 14.54
C ALA A 8 19.22 13.43 14.14
N ALA A 9 19.16 14.69 13.71
CA ALA A 9 17.93 15.31 13.23
C ALA A 9 17.47 14.75 11.87
N ASP A 10 18.41 14.40 10.98
CA ASP A 10 18.07 13.82 9.67
C ASP A 10 17.52 12.40 9.84
N ARG A 11 18.12 11.62 10.75
CA ARG A 11 17.64 10.29 11.14
C ARG A 11 16.23 10.33 11.72
N ASP A 12 15.97 11.22 12.67
CA ASP A 12 14.64 11.41 13.26
C ASP A 12 13.58 11.74 12.19
N ARG A 13 13.87 12.71 11.30
CA ARG A 13 12.98 13.06 10.20
C ARG A 13 12.72 11.89 9.24
N ARG A 14 13.75 11.10 8.94
CA ARG A 14 13.63 9.91 8.09
C ARG A 14 12.69 8.88 8.73
N GLN A 15 12.83 8.62 10.03
CA GLN A 15 11.93 7.72 10.75
C GLN A 15 10.48 8.25 10.78
N GLN A 16 10.29 9.56 10.95
CA GLN A 16 8.96 10.19 10.88
C GLN A 16 8.30 10.05 9.50
N ILE A 17 9.07 10.19 8.42
CA ILE A 17 8.58 9.93 7.06
C ILE A 17 8.18 8.46 6.92
N GLY A 18 9.02 7.54 7.40
CA GLY A 18 8.70 6.10 7.41
C GLY A 18 7.40 5.79 8.15
N ALA A 19 7.20 6.37 9.34
CA ALA A 19 5.97 6.22 10.11
C ALA A 19 4.74 6.79 9.38
N THR A 20 4.89 7.96 8.73
CA THR A 20 3.83 8.59 7.93
C THR A 20 3.44 7.70 6.76
N ARG A 21 4.42 7.22 5.98
CA ARG A 21 4.16 6.34 4.82
C ARG A 21 3.60 4.98 5.22
N GLY A 22 4.07 4.42 6.35
CA GLY A 22 3.49 3.19 6.90
C GLY A 22 2.01 3.36 7.29
N ARG A 23 1.65 4.50 7.88
CA ARG A 23 0.26 4.84 8.21
C ARG A 23 -0.58 5.08 6.95
N ASP A 24 -0.04 5.79 5.96
CA ASP A 24 -0.75 6.07 4.71
C ASP A 24 -1.03 4.77 3.92
N LEU A 25 -0.06 3.83 3.91
CA LEU A 25 -0.25 2.48 3.39
C LEU A 25 -1.37 1.72 4.13
N TYR A 26 -1.38 1.78 5.46
CA TYR A 26 -2.44 1.18 6.27
C TYR A 26 -3.82 1.74 5.92
N TRP A 27 -3.93 3.06 5.76
CA TRP A 27 -5.20 3.70 5.38
C TRP A 27 -5.63 3.37 3.96
N GLY A 28 -4.71 3.31 3.00
CA GLY A 28 -5.04 2.93 1.63
C GLY A 28 -5.61 1.52 1.55
N ILE A 29 -5.00 0.56 2.25
CA ILE A 29 -5.52 -0.81 2.36
C ILE A 29 -6.88 -0.83 3.07
N THR A 30 -7.02 -0.09 4.17
CA THR A 30 -8.27 -0.01 4.95
C THR A 30 -9.42 0.49 4.09
N ILE A 31 -9.23 1.59 3.35
CA ILE A 31 -10.20 2.13 2.40
C ILE A 31 -10.54 1.09 1.33
N GLY A 32 -9.53 0.40 0.81
CA GLY A 32 -9.71 -0.70 -0.13
C GLY A 32 -10.64 -1.78 0.39
N VAL A 33 -10.40 -2.27 1.61
CA VAL A 33 -11.21 -3.32 2.23
C VAL A 33 -12.65 -2.85 2.44
N PHE A 34 -12.86 -1.67 3.03
CA PHE A 34 -14.20 -1.15 3.28
C PHE A 34 -14.98 -0.85 2.01
N SER A 35 -14.32 -0.32 0.98
CA SER A 35 -14.94 -0.09 -0.32
C SER A 35 -15.40 -1.41 -0.94
N ASN A 36 -14.57 -2.46 -0.89
CA ASN A 36 -14.96 -3.79 -1.38
C ASN A 36 -16.10 -4.43 -0.59
N ILE A 37 -16.15 -4.25 0.73
CA ILE A 37 -17.28 -4.70 1.56
C ILE A 37 -18.56 -3.95 1.17
N ALA A 38 -18.46 -2.63 0.96
CA ALA A 38 -19.60 -1.81 0.56
C ALA A 38 -20.14 -2.21 -0.82
N THR A 39 -19.27 -2.44 -1.81
CA THR A 39 -19.70 -2.89 -3.15
C THR A 39 -20.34 -4.27 -3.09
N LEU A 40 -19.81 -5.22 -2.31
CA LEU A 40 -20.45 -6.53 -2.10
C LEU A 40 -21.84 -6.40 -1.46
N ALA A 41 -21.98 -5.54 -0.45
CA ALA A 41 -23.27 -5.30 0.20
C ALA A 41 -24.30 -4.75 -0.80
N ILE A 42 -23.92 -3.76 -1.61
CA ILE A 42 -24.81 -3.18 -2.63
C ILE A 42 -25.17 -4.21 -3.71
N LEU A 43 -24.23 -5.04 -4.14
CA LEU A 43 -24.49 -6.13 -5.09
C LEU A 43 -25.50 -7.13 -4.55
N SER A 44 -25.46 -7.44 -3.25
CA SER A 44 -26.40 -8.35 -2.61
C SER A 44 -27.85 -7.83 -2.55
N MET A 45 -28.06 -6.54 -2.80
CA MET A 45 -29.37 -5.87 -2.72
C MET A 45 -30.08 -5.73 -4.08
N ASP A 46 -29.48 -6.21 -5.17
CA ASP A 46 -30.03 -6.10 -6.53
C ASP A 46 -30.42 -4.66 -6.92
N SER A 47 -29.50 -3.72 -6.66
CA SER A 47 -29.76 -2.28 -6.80
C SER A 47 -29.96 -1.78 -8.24
N GLY A 48 -29.60 -2.56 -9.27
CA GLY A 48 -29.59 -2.15 -10.67
C GLY A 48 -28.55 -1.08 -11.02
N LEU A 49 -27.58 -0.81 -10.14
CA LEU A 49 -26.53 0.21 -10.31
C LEU A 49 -25.20 -0.36 -10.83
N ASP A 50 -25.25 -1.42 -11.63
CA ASP A 50 -24.14 -2.26 -12.09
C ASP A 50 -22.93 -1.48 -12.61
N LEU A 51 -23.17 -0.47 -13.45
CA LEU A 51 -22.11 0.38 -14.01
C LEU A 51 -21.43 1.25 -12.95
N ALA A 52 -22.22 1.83 -12.05
CA ALA A 52 -21.68 2.68 -10.97
C ALA A 52 -20.88 1.85 -9.97
N ILE A 53 -21.35 0.65 -9.64
CA ILE A 53 -20.65 -0.29 -8.77
C ILE A 53 -19.33 -0.73 -9.44
N SER A 54 -19.36 -1.07 -10.73
CA SER A 54 -18.15 -1.42 -11.49
C SER A 54 -17.11 -0.31 -11.48
N ALA A 55 -17.53 0.95 -11.63
CA ALA A 55 -16.65 2.11 -11.53
C ALA A 55 -16.02 2.24 -10.14
N MET A 56 -16.77 1.99 -9.07
CA MET A 56 -16.26 1.98 -7.71
C MET A 56 -15.25 0.86 -7.46
N ILE A 57 -15.52 -0.34 -7.98
CA ILE A 57 -14.62 -1.50 -7.88
C ILE A 57 -13.27 -1.19 -8.53
N LEU A 58 -13.30 -0.75 -9.80
CA LEU A 58 -12.09 -0.43 -10.56
C LEU A 58 -11.35 0.79 -9.99
N GLY A 59 -12.08 1.84 -9.61
CA GLY A 59 -11.51 3.03 -8.97
C GLY A 59 -10.80 2.70 -7.66
N THR A 60 -11.42 1.84 -6.84
CA THR A 60 -10.82 1.34 -5.59
C THR A 60 -9.57 0.52 -5.87
N LEU A 61 -9.61 -0.40 -6.84
CA LEU A 61 -8.45 -1.19 -7.23
C LEU A 61 -7.27 -0.29 -7.62
N VAL A 62 -7.50 0.67 -8.52
CA VAL A 62 -6.46 1.60 -8.97
C VAL A 62 -5.91 2.41 -7.79
N PHE A 63 -6.78 2.96 -6.94
CA PHE A 63 -6.38 3.72 -5.76
C PHE A 63 -5.49 2.90 -4.83
N VAL A 64 -5.90 1.68 -4.47
CA VAL A 64 -5.15 0.80 -3.57
C VAL A 64 -3.78 0.47 -4.16
N LEU A 65 -3.72 0.14 -5.46
CA LEU A 65 -2.46 -0.18 -6.12
C LEU A 65 -1.50 1.00 -6.10
N VAL A 66 -1.95 2.18 -6.53
CA VAL A 66 -1.12 3.38 -6.59
C VAL A 66 -0.65 3.78 -5.20
N ASN A 67 -1.57 3.89 -4.23
CA ASN A 67 -1.24 4.25 -2.85
C ASN A 67 -0.23 3.26 -2.25
N SER A 68 -0.49 1.96 -2.38
CA SER A 68 0.32 0.95 -1.72
C SER A 68 1.70 0.88 -2.35
N PHE A 69 1.79 0.95 -3.68
CA PHE A 69 3.05 0.81 -4.40
C PHE A 69 3.97 1.99 -4.14
N ASP A 70 3.42 3.21 -4.15
CA ASP A 70 4.12 4.46 -3.84
C ASP A 70 4.64 4.45 -2.39
N CYS A 71 3.77 4.17 -1.41
CA CYS A 71 4.18 4.11 -0.01
C CYS A 71 5.27 3.06 0.24
N MET A 72 5.19 1.89 -0.41
CA MET A 72 6.22 0.85 -0.29
C MET A 72 7.54 1.24 -0.97
N ASP A 73 7.51 1.97 -2.09
CA ASP A 73 8.74 2.47 -2.72
C ASP A 73 9.41 3.52 -1.85
N ASP A 74 8.64 4.42 -1.23
CA ASP A 74 9.18 5.40 -0.28
C ASP A 74 9.78 4.74 0.96
N LEU A 75 9.12 3.70 1.49
CA LEU A 75 9.67 2.89 2.59
C LEU A 75 10.96 2.16 2.17
N LYS A 76 11.01 1.65 0.93
CA LYS A 76 12.23 1.04 0.40
C LYS A 76 13.36 2.06 0.25
N ALA A 77 13.07 3.26 -0.25
CA ALA A 77 14.04 4.35 -0.34
C ALA A 77 14.57 4.73 1.05
N ASN A 78 13.69 4.83 2.04
CA ASN A 78 14.07 5.05 3.44
C ASN A 78 15.07 3.98 3.95
N ALA A 79 14.85 2.71 3.60
CA ALA A 79 15.80 1.64 3.94
C ALA A 79 17.17 1.81 3.25
N HIS A 80 17.22 2.39 2.06
CA HIS A 80 18.47 2.67 1.33
C HIS A 80 19.23 3.87 1.89
N ASP A 81 18.55 4.78 2.59
CA ASP A 81 19.15 5.99 3.15
C ASP A 81 19.69 5.80 4.58
N MET A 82 19.48 4.64 5.21
CA MET A 82 20.00 4.34 6.55
C MET A 82 21.52 4.52 6.63
N ASP A 83 22.00 5.06 7.76
CA ASP A 83 23.44 5.11 8.03
C ASP A 83 23.98 3.74 8.49
N ASP A 84 25.30 3.62 8.61
CA ASP A 84 25.96 2.35 8.95
C ASP A 84 25.53 1.80 10.32
N ASP A 85 25.23 2.67 11.28
CA ASP A 85 24.79 2.30 12.63
C ASP A 85 23.34 1.80 12.60
N GLU A 86 22.44 2.53 11.93
CA GLU A 86 21.03 2.14 11.73
C GLU A 86 20.90 0.83 10.97
N ALA A 87 21.66 0.67 9.88
CA ALA A 87 21.67 -0.51 9.04
C ALA A 87 22.13 -1.78 9.80
N GLN A 88 22.99 -1.63 10.80
CA GLN A 88 23.46 -2.73 11.63
C GLN A 88 22.47 -3.17 12.71
N THR A 89 21.46 -2.36 13.05
CA THR A 89 20.40 -2.77 13.98
C THR A 89 19.57 -3.92 13.44
N HIS A 90 18.92 -4.69 14.33
CA HIS A 90 18.00 -5.75 13.91
C HIS A 90 16.86 -5.25 13.01
N PHE A 91 16.36 -4.03 13.28
CA PHE A 91 15.32 -3.43 12.47
C PHE A 91 15.87 -3.03 11.09
N GLY A 92 17.01 -2.33 11.04
CA GLY A 92 17.64 -1.93 9.77
C GLY A 92 17.94 -3.13 8.87
N GLN A 93 18.54 -4.19 9.42
CA GLN A 93 18.82 -5.42 8.66
C GLN A 93 17.55 -6.07 8.10
N LYS A 94 16.46 -6.08 8.87
CA LYS A 94 15.16 -6.59 8.42
C LYS A 94 14.57 -5.71 7.32
N PHE A 95 14.66 -4.38 7.49
CA PHE A 95 14.06 -3.40 6.59
C PHE A 95 14.76 -3.38 5.23
N ALA A 96 16.10 -3.44 5.21
CA ALA A 96 16.90 -3.56 3.99
C ALA A 96 16.63 -4.86 3.21
N LYS A 97 16.30 -5.95 3.91
CA LYS A 97 16.00 -7.26 3.31
C LYS A 97 14.51 -7.48 3.04
N ALA A 98 13.65 -6.47 3.25
CA ALA A 98 12.22 -6.63 3.09
C ALA A 98 11.87 -7.02 1.62
N PRO A 99 11.04 -8.04 1.40
CA PRO A 99 10.70 -8.52 0.06
C PRO A 99 9.61 -7.65 -0.59
N TRP A 100 9.93 -6.39 -0.87
CA TRP A 100 8.99 -5.38 -1.38
C TRP A 100 8.21 -5.83 -2.63
N GLY A 101 8.88 -6.51 -3.57
CA GLY A 101 8.24 -7.05 -4.77
C GLY A 101 7.15 -8.08 -4.44
N MET A 102 7.41 -8.98 -3.49
CA MET A 102 6.43 -9.97 -3.04
C MET A 102 5.21 -9.29 -2.41
N PHE A 103 5.41 -8.29 -1.55
CA PHE A 103 4.30 -7.56 -0.92
C PHE A 103 3.44 -6.82 -1.94
N LYS A 104 4.06 -6.15 -2.91
CA LYS A 104 3.36 -5.50 -4.04
C LYS A 104 2.53 -6.50 -4.84
N SER A 105 3.11 -7.66 -5.18
CA SER A 105 2.40 -8.71 -5.90
C SER A 105 1.22 -9.25 -5.09
N LEU A 106 1.38 -9.46 -3.78
CA LEU A 106 0.28 -9.92 -2.93
C LEU A 106 -0.88 -8.91 -2.89
N ILE A 107 -0.59 -7.61 -2.74
CA ILE A 107 -1.64 -6.57 -2.77
C ILE A 107 -2.35 -6.58 -4.12
N ALA A 108 -1.61 -6.66 -5.23
CA ALA A 108 -2.20 -6.70 -6.56
C ALA A 108 -3.06 -7.94 -6.79
N LEU A 109 -2.63 -9.10 -6.31
CA LEU A 109 -3.40 -10.33 -6.41
C LEU A 109 -4.67 -10.25 -5.57
N ILE A 110 -4.58 -9.84 -4.30
CA ILE A 110 -5.73 -9.80 -3.40
C ILE A 110 -6.80 -8.85 -3.93
N PHE A 111 -6.43 -7.60 -4.21
CA PHE A 111 -7.40 -6.61 -4.68
C PHE A 111 -7.81 -6.82 -6.13
N GLY A 112 -6.88 -7.26 -6.99
CA GLY A 112 -7.17 -7.57 -8.39
C GLY A 112 -8.13 -8.75 -8.54
N LEU A 113 -7.90 -9.84 -7.82
CA LEU A 113 -8.82 -10.99 -7.84
C LEU A 113 -10.17 -10.66 -7.20
N THR A 114 -10.20 -9.82 -6.16
CA THR A 114 -11.46 -9.34 -5.58
C THR A 114 -12.27 -8.52 -6.59
N ALA A 115 -11.62 -7.55 -7.25
CA ALA A 115 -12.26 -6.75 -8.28
C ALA A 115 -12.77 -7.59 -9.45
N LEU A 116 -11.95 -8.53 -9.95
CA LEU A 116 -12.35 -9.47 -11.00
C LEU A 116 -13.56 -10.30 -10.57
N SER A 117 -13.55 -10.85 -9.36
CA SER A 117 -14.65 -11.67 -8.86
C SER A 117 -15.96 -10.88 -8.78
N GLN A 118 -15.91 -9.64 -8.28
CA GLN A 118 -17.11 -8.78 -8.22
C GLN A 118 -17.61 -8.38 -9.60
N LEU A 119 -16.71 -8.09 -10.56
CA LEU A 119 -17.11 -7.78 -11.93
C LEU A 119 -17.72 -8.99 -12.65
N VAL A 120 -17.23 -10.22 -12.37
CA VAL A 120 -17.85 -11.45 -12.89
C VAL A 120 -19.27 -11.60 -12.36
N VAL A 121 -19.55 -11.24 -11.10
CA VAL A 121 -20.92 -11.28 -10.57
C VAL A 121 -21.85 -10.30 -11.30
N ILE A 122 -21.33 -9.17 -11.77
CA ILE A 122 -22.12 -8.15 -12.46
C ILE A 122 -22.33 -8.50 -13.94
N TRP A 123 -21.30 -8.99 -14.63
CA TRP A 123 -21.24 -9.06 -16.09
C TRP A 123 -21.07 -10.46 -16.68
N GLY A 124 -20.83 -11.48 -15.85
CA GLY A 124 -20.58 -12.87 -16.26
C GLY A 124 -21.79 -13.76 -16.04
#